data_AF-A0A1F4DTH4-F1
#
_entry.id   AF-A0A1F4DTH4-F1
#
_cell.length_a   1.000
_cell.length_b   1.000
_cell.length_c   1.000
_cell.angle_alpha   90.00
_cell.angle_beta   90.00
_cell.angle_gamma   90.00
#
_symmetry.space_group_name_H-M   'P 1'
#
loop_
_entity.id
_entity.type
_entity.pdbx_description
1 polymer ?
#
loop_
_entity_poly.entity_id
_entity_poly.type
_entity_poly.pdbx_seq_one_letter_code
_entity_poly.pdbx_strand_id
1 'polypeptide(L)'
;MVYPVHYSPFTVHWFMCLILFAHQAHRNYPLILAANRDEAYARPAAPAAFWDDHPQIYGGRDLEKGGTWLGLTRCGRMAAVTNYRNRNAGRTAPLSRGALVSGFLTSDSDTETYLERVKAQGGQYNGFILIAGDLEALYWLSNRGPGVARIPPGVHGLSNHLLNTPWPKIKRSKQAMEALLLSIEEMPDNAHPSSPTLLPGGEGRFAAQMDCHPFMQNSISAGEAELAAKLFELLSDRSEAPDDELPDTGVGLQRERELSPIFINGDRYGTRASTVMLVDKDGDVLYIERGFGAGGKPLGEVATRFRLENLTSSTMPGDQAAVRA
;
A
#
# COMPACT_ATOMS: atom_id res chain seq x y z
N MET A 1 -14.60 45.40 -20.25
CA MET A 1 -13.14 45.27 -20.07
C MET A 1 -12.93 44.00 -19.26
N VAL A 2 -12.68 42.88 -19.94
CA VAL A 2 -12.56 41.56 -19.31
C VAL A 2 -11.08 41.37 -19.01
N TYR A 3 -10.72 41.33 -17.72
CA TYR A 3 -9.35 40.99 -17.32
C TYR A 3 -9.09 39.53 -17.68
N PRO A 4 -8.03 39.21 -18.46
CA PRO A 4 -7.65 37.83 -18.68
C PRO A 4 -7.08 37.31 -17.36
N VAL A 5 -7.68 36.26 -16.81
CA VAL A 5 -7.11 35.51 -15.70
C VAL A 5 -5.86 34.82 -16.25
N HIS A 6 -4.68 35.32 -15.90
CA HIS A 6 -3.42 34.68 -16.23
C HIS A 6 -3.36 33.31 -15.54
N TYR A 7 -3.55 32.25 -16.31
CA TYR A 7 -3.26 30.88 -15.88
C TYR A 7 -1.76 30.74 -15.66
N SER A 8 -1.36 30.50 -14.42
CA SER A 8 0.03 30.12 -14.11
C SER A 8 0.21 28.61 -14.36
N PRO A 9 1.23 28.18 -15.12
CA PRO A 9 1.47 26.78 -15.50
C PRO A 9 2.12 25.96 -14.37
N PHE A 10 1.88 26.30 -13.10
CA PHE A 10 2.30 25.45 -11.98
C PHE A 10 1.36 24.25 -11.84
N THR A 11 1.45 23.34 -12.81
CA THR A 11 0.93 21.98 -12.67
C THR A 11 1.62 21.35 -11.46
N VAL A 12 0.86 21.17 -10.39
CA VAL A 12 1.30 20.67 -9.10
C VAL A 12 1.71 19.21 -9.26
N HIS A 13 2.97 18.93 -9.59
CA HIS A 13 3.53 17.56 -9.72
C HIS A 13 3.94 16.95 -8.37
N TRP A 14 3.29 17.35 -7.28
CA TRP A 14 3.67 16.97 -5.92
C TRP A 14 2.69 15.93 -5.40
N PHE A 15 2.71 14.74 -6.02
CA PHE A 15 1.89 13.64 -5.54
C PHE A 15 2.59 12.89 -4.40
N MET A 16 1.78 12.45 -3.46
CA MET A 16 2.12 11.97 -2.14
C MET A 16 1.47 10.64 -1.94
N CYS A 17 2.19 9.75 -1.29
CA CYS A 17 1.63 8.47 -0.90
C CYS A 17 2.31 8.14 0.42
N LEU A 18 1.65 7.27 1.18
CA LEU A 18 2.23 6.62 2.34
C LEU A 18 1.99 5.12 2.18
N ILE A 19 3.01 4.32 2.48
CA ILE A 19 2.93 2.88 2.58
C ILE A 19 3.60 2.51 3.90
N LEU A 20 2.82 1.97 4.80
CA LEU A 20 3.26 1.42 6.07
C LEU A 20 3.08 -0.10 6.00
N PHE A 21 4.12 -0.85 6.34
CA PHE A 21 4.04 -2.30 6.25
C PHE A 21 4.90 -2.99 7.29
N ALA A 22 4.42 -4.14 7.75
CA ALA A 22 5.13 -5.08 8.58
C ALA A 22 5.51 -6.28 7.70
N HIS A 23 6.81 -6.47 7.46
CA HIS A 23 7.34 -7.56 6.67
C HIS A 23 8.00 -8.57 7.59
N GLN A 24 7.51 -9.81 7.62
CA GLN A 24 8.01 -10.90 8.47
C GLN A 24 8.16 -10.50 9.95
N ALA A 25 7.27 -9.62 10.41
CA ALA A 25 7.32 -9.04 11.75
C ALA A 25 6.17 -9.52 12.65
N HIS A 26 5.34 -10.44 12.17
CA HIS A 26 4.25 -11.05 12.92
C HIS A 26 4.14 -12.53 12.56
N ARG A 27 3.90 -13.38 13.57
CA ARG A 27 3.90 -14.85 13.40
C ARG A 27 2.85 -15.36 12.41
N ASN A 28 1.65 -14.78 12.43
CA ASN A 28 0.53 -15.25 11.60
C ASN A 28 0.38 -14.46 10.31
N TYR A 29 1.00 -13.30 10.20
CA TYR A 29 0.88 -12.39 9.06
C TYR A 29 2.26 -12.02 8.54
N PRO A 30 2.87 -12.82 7.64
CA PRO A 30 4.16 -12.49 7.02
C PRO A 30 4.16 -11.13 6.30
N LEU A 31 2.98 -10.63 5.91
CA LEU A 31 2.84 -9.28 5.39
C LEU A 31 1.55 -8.62 5.90
N ILE A 32 1.71 -7.45 6.52
CA ILE A 32 0.63 -6.50 6.79
C ILE A 32 0.99 -5.20 6.09
N LEU A 33 0.08 -4.64 5.28
CA LEU A 33 0.30 -3.39 4.57
C LEU A 33 -0.91 -2.47 4.75
N ALA A 34 -0.63 -1.20 5.04
CA ALA A 34 -1.57 -0.11 5.12
C ALA A 34 -1.04 1.06 4.28
N ALA A 35 -1.78 1.50 3.27
CA ALA A 35 -1.30 2.51 2.33
C ALA A 35 -2.35 3.57 2.02
N ASN A 36 -1.91 4.82 1.89
CA ASN A 36 -2.67 5.91 1.29
C ASN A 36 -2.07 6.28 -0.06
N ARG A 37 -2.92 6.33 -1.09
CA ARG A 37 -2.60 6.93 -2.38
C ARG A 37 -3.18 8.32 -2.42
N ASP A 38 -2.33 9.34 -2.43
CA ASP A 38 -2.74 10.73 -2.59
C ASP A 38 -2.53 11.19 -4.04
N GLU A 39 -3.59 11.67 -4.67
CA GLU A 39 -3.61 11.95 -6.11
C GLU A 39 -4.62 13.07 -6.42
N ALA A 40 -4.46 13.73 -7.57
CA ALA A 40 -5.45 14.67 -8.08
C ALA A 40 -6.82 13.99 -8.25
N TYR A 41 -7.89 14.64 -7.80
CA TYR A 41 -9.25 14.10 -7.94
C TYR A 41 -9.67 13.91 -9.40
N ALA A 42 -9.12 14.73 -10.31
CA ALA A 42 -9.36 14.65 -11.73
C ALA A 42 -8.66 13.46 -12.42
N ARG A 43 -7.68 12.80 -11.77
CA ARG A 43 -7.01 11.63 -12.36
C ARG A 43 -7.89 10.40 -12.21
N PRO A 44 -8.39 9.83 -13.32
CA PRO A 44 -9.29 8.68 -13.26
C PRO A 44 -8.53 7.43 -12.82
N ALA A 45 -9.15 6.64 -11.94
CA ALA A 45 -8.64 5.36 -11.48
C ALA A 45 -9.79 4.37 -11.27
N ALA A 46 -9.55 3.10 -11.55
CA ALA A 46 -10.45 2.01 -11.20
C ALA A 46 -10.09 1.46 -9.81
N PRO A 47 -11.09 1.05 -9.01
CA PRO A 47 -10.86 0.41 -7.72
C PRO A 47 -10.13 -0.92 -7.89
N ALA A 48 -9.55 -1.42 -6.81
CA ALA A 48 -8.85 -2.70 -6.82
C ALA A 48 -9.75 -3.87 -7.23
N ALA A 49 -9.29 -4.63 -8.23
CA ALA A 49 -9.89 -5.86 -8.73
C ALA A 49 -8.81 -6.72 -9.40
N PHE A 50 -9.15 -7.95 -9.77
CA PHE A 50 -8.35 -8.69 -10.76
C PHE A 50 -8.45 -7.99 -12.11
N TRP A 51 -7.33 -7.86 -12.83
CA TRP A 51 -7.30 -7.16 -14.10
C TRP A 51 -7.81 -8.03 -15.25
N ASP A 52 -8.59 -7.44 -16.16
CA ASP A 52 -9.11 -8.18 -17.31
C ASP A 52 -8.02 -8.62 -18.30
N ASP A 53 -7.00 -7.77 -18.52
CA ASP A 53 -5.87 -8.03 -19.44
C ASP A 53 -4.76 -8.88 -18.80
N HIS A 54 -4.69 -8.90 -17.47
CA HIS A 54 -3.74 -9.69 -16.68
C HIS A 54 -4.42 -10.29 -15.43
N PRO A 55 -5.23 -11.35 -15.56
CA PRO A 55 -6.07 -11.90 -14.48
C PRO A 55 -5.33 -12.44 -13.25
N GLN A 56 -4.00 -12.57 -13.35
CA GLN A 56 -3.13 -12.90 -12.24
C GLN A 56 -2.82 -11.70 -11.33
N ILE A 57 -3.09 -10.47 -11.76
CA ILE A 57 -2.78 -9.24 -11.02
C ILE A 57 -4.02 -8.74 -10.30
N TYR A 58 -3.88 -8.45 -9.00
CA TYR A 58 -4.88 -7.77 -8.19
C TYR A 58 -4.35 -6.40 -7.73
N GLY A 59 -5.13 -5.34 -7.96
CA GLY A 59 -4.81 -3.98 -7.51
C GLY A 59 -5.58 -2.91 -8.29
N GLY A 60 -5.58 -1.67 -7.80
CA GLY A 60 -6.24 -0.57 -8.50
C GLY A 60 -5.54 -0.22 -9.83
N ARG A 61 -6.26 0.43 -10.75
CA ARG A 61 -5.71 0.78 -12.08
C ARG A 61 -5.75 2.30 -12.30
N ASP A 62 -4.64 2.87 -12.73
CA ASP A 62 -4.60 4.21 -13.30
C ASP A 62 -5.18 4.18 -14.72
N LEU A 63 -6.33 4.84 -14.92
CA LEU A 63 -7.03 4.84 -16.21
C LEU A 63 -6.46 5.88 -17.18
N GLU A 64 -5.58 6.78 -16.73
CA GLU A 64 -4.94 7.77 -17.59
C GLU A 64 -3.66 7.23 -18.22
N LYS A 65 -2.83 6.52 -17.44
CA LYS A 65 -1.53 5.98 -17.90
C LYS A 65 -1.47 4.46 -17.97
N GLY A 66 -2.54 3.76 -17.59
CA GLY A 66 -2.68 2.30 -17.71
C GLY A 66 -1.92 1.46 -16.69
N GLY A 67 -1.20 2.09 -15.75
CA GLY A 67 -0.39 1.39 -14.73
C GLY A 67 -1.09 1.22 -13.38
N THR A 68 -0.32 0.95 -12.32
CA THR A 68 -0.82 0.86 -10.93
C THR A 68 0.19 1.38 -9.92
N TRP A 69 -0.26 1.70 -8.71
CA TRP A 69 0.59 2.16 -7.61
C TRP A 69 0.91 1.06 -6.59
N LEU A 70 0.08 0.01 -6.52
CA LEU A 70 0.19 -1.10 -5.59
C LEU A 70 -0.54 -2.30 -6.21
N GLY A 71 0.12 -3.45 -6.25
CA GLY A 71 -0.51 -4.69 -6.69
C GLY A 71 0.18 -5.93 -6.15
N LEU A 72 -0.57 -7.03 -6.19
CA LEU A 72 -0.16 -8.36 -5.79
C LEU A 72 -0.60 -9.35 -6.87
N THR A 73 0.25 -10.32 -7.22
CA THR A 73 -0.13 -11.41 -8.10
C THR A 73 -0.65 -12.62 -7.33
N ARG A 74 -1.39 -13.50 -8.00
CA ARG A 74 -1.82 -14.79 -7.45
C ARG A 74 -0.66 -15.68 -6.99
N CYS A 75 0.53 -15.51 -7.55
CA CYS A 75 1.74 -16.22 -7.12
C CYS A 75 2.52 -15.51 -6.00
N GLY A 76 2.01 -14.41 -5.45
CA GLY A 76 2.61 -13.73 -4.30
C GLY A 76 3.63 -12.64 -4.66
N ARG A 77 3.84 -12.31 -5.95
CA ARG A 77 4.68 -11.17 -6.34
C ARG A 77 3.96 -9.88 -6.02
N MET A 78 4.59 -8.98 -5.29
CA MET A 78 4.04 -7.66 -5.00
C MET A 78 4.96 -6.54 -5.46
N ALA A 79 4.36 -5.42 -5.82
CA ALA A 79 5.10 -4.19 -6.00
C ALA A 79 4.24 -2.98 -5.63
N ALA A 80 4.91 -1.93 -5.18
CA ALA A 80 4.29 -0.66 -4.86
C ALA A 80 5.24 0.50 -5.14
N VAL A 81 4.71 1.66 -5.51
CA VAL A 81 5.54 2.83 -5.82
C VAL A 81 5.03 4.07 -5.09
N THR A 82 5.96 4.81 -4.51
CA THR A 82 5.72 6.18 -4.05
C THR A 82 6.59 7.16 -4.82
N ASN A 83 6.22 8.43 -4.76
CA ASN A 83 6.98 9.49 -5.41
C ASN A 83 8.13 9.94 -4.53
N TYR A 84 9.26 10.32 -5.11
CA TYR A 84 10.31 11.03 -4.39
C TYR A 84 10.09 12.54 -4.47
N ARG A 85 9.99 13.22 -3.32
CA ARG A 85 9.81 14.67 -3.21
C ARG A 85 11.16 15.37 -3.12
N ASN A 86 11.41 16.30 -4.05
CA ASN A 86 12.64 17.11 -4.08
C ASN A 86 12.41 18.45 -4.78
N ARG A 87 13.36 19.38 -4.60
CA ARG A 87 13.37 20.72 -5.21
C ARG A 87 13.27 20.76 -6.74
N ASN A 88 13.57 19.66 -7.44
CA ASN A 88 13.73 19.60 -8.91
C ASN A 88 12.63 18.79 -9.63
N ALA A 89 11.41 18.69 -9.09
CA ALA A 89 10.35 17.88 -9.71
C ALA A 89 9.71 18.48 -11.00
N GLY A 90 10.25 19.58 -11.53
CA GLY A 90 9.72 20.26 -12.72
C GLY A 90 10.01 19.57 -14.06
N ARG A 91 10.73 18.44 -14.09
CA ARG A 91 10.91 17.67 -15.34
C ARG A 91 9.69 16.76 -15.55
N THR A 92 9.10 16.79 -16.73
CA THR A 92 8.16 15.76 -17.17
C THR A 92 8.99 14.60 -17.71
N ALA A 93 8.93 13.46 -17.03
CA ALA A 93 9.55 12.23 -17.53
C ALA A 93 8.65 11.56 -18.58
N PRO A 94 9.25 10.85 -19.57
CA PRO A 94 8.48 10.21 -20.63
C PRO A 94 7.63 9.04 -20.13
N LEU A 95 8.02 8.38 -19.03
CA LEU A 95 7.31 7.21 -18.49
C LEU A 95 6.65 7.50 -17.14
N SER A 96 5.47 6.90 -16.95
CA SER A 96 4.74 6.93 -15.68
C SER A 96 5.36 5.96 -14.69
N ARG A 97 5.47 6.37 -13.42
CA ARG A 97 5.95 5.50 -12.32
C ARG A 97 5.09 4.25 -12.12
N GLY A 98 3.79 4.32 -12.42
CA GLY A 98 2.91 3.15 -12.31
C GLY A 98 3.25 2.03 -13.31
N ALA A 99 4.02 2.32 -14.35
CA ALA A 99 4.56 1.31 -15.26
C ALA A 99 5.65 0.45 -14.60
N LEU A 100 6.33 0.95 -13.57
CA LEU A 100 7.31 0.16 -12.80
C LEU A 100 6.62 -0.96 -12.03
N VAL A 101 5.49 -0.67 -11.41
CA VAL A 101 4.72 -1.68 -10.66
C VAL A 101 4.12 -2.69 -11.62
N SER A 102 3.40 -2.21 -12.64
CA SER A 102 2.75 -3.08 -13.62
C SER A 102 3.77 -3.95 -14.35
N GLY A 103 4.89 -3.35 -14.79
CA GLY A 103 5.94 -4.08 -15.49
C GLY A 103 6.60 -5.16 -14.64
N PHE A 104 6.71 -4.98 -13.32
CA PHE A 104 7.19 -6.03 -12.43
C PHE A 104 6.19 -7.19 -12.34
N LEU A 105 4.92 -6.86 -12.11
CA LEU A 105 3.83 -7.83 -11.91
C LEU A 105 3.48 -8.62 -13.18
N THR A 106 3.75 -8.07 -14.37
CA THR A 106 3.58 -8.76 -15.65
C THR A 106 4.83 -9.47 -16.15
N SER A 107 5.99 -9.29 -15.50
CA SER A 107 7.24 -9.91 -15.93
C SER A 107 7.49 -11.25 -15.25
N ASP A 108 8.20 -12.14 -15.94
CA ASP A 108 8.72 -13.38 -15.35
C ASP A 108 10.16 -13.23 -14.82
N SER A 109 10.74 -12.02 -14.88
CA SER A 109 12.08 -11.76 -14.34
C SER A 109 12.11 -11.95 -12.83
N ASP A 110 13.23 -12.43 -12.28
CA ASP A 110 13.48 -12.35 -10.85
C ASP A 110 13.56 -10.89 -10.37
N THR A 111 13.35 -10.69 -9.06
CA THR A 111 13.22 -9.35 -8.47
C THR A 111 14.47 -8.50 -8.63
N GLU A 112 15.66 -9.05 -8.38
CA GLU A 112 16.89 -8.29 -8.45
C GLU A 112 17.21 -7.88 -9.89
N THR A 113 17.07 -8.81 -10.85
CA THR A 113 17.23 -8.52 -12.28
C THR A 113 16.26 -7.44 -12.76
N TYR A 114 14.98 -7.50 -12.32
CA TYR A 114 14.01 -6.46 -12.64
C TYR A 114 14.46 -5.09 -12.11
N LEU A 115 14.89 -5.03 -10.84
CA LEU A 115 15.28 -3.79 -10.20
C LEU A 115 16.58 -3.20 -10.76
N GLU A 116 17.57 -4.03 -11.11
CA GLU A 116 18.79 -3.54 -11.76
C GLU A 116 18.51 -2.96 -13.16
N ARG A 117 17.57 -3.54 -13.91
CA ARG A 117 17.09 -2.94 -15.17
C ARG A 117 16.39 -1.60 -14.93
N VAL A 118 15.52 -1.51 -13.92
CA VAL A 118 14.86 -0.25 -13.55
C VAL A 118 15.87 0.81 -13.14
N LYS A 119 16.90 0.44 -12.38
CA LYS A 119 17.99 1.32 -11.97
C LYS A 119 18.74 1.89 -13.17
N ALA A 120 19.10 1.04 -14.14
CA ALA A 120 19.73 1.49 -15.39
C ALA A 120 18.84 2.45 -16.21
N GLN A 121 17.52 2.30 -16.12
CA GLN A 121 16.54 3.11 -16.84
C GLN A 121 15.94 4.25 -16.00
N GLY A 122 16.42 4.47 -14.77
CA GLY A 122 15.77 5.33 -13.77
C GLY A 122 15.60 6.80 -14.20
N GLY A 123 16.43 7.27 -15.14
CA GLY A 123 16.33 8.60 -15.73
C GLY A 123 15.11 8.83 -16.64
N GLN A 124 14.41 7.77 -17.04
CA GLN A 124 13.18 7.84 -17.82
C GLN A 124 11.93 8.10 -16.98
N TYR A 125 12.07 8.18 -15.65
CA TYR A 125 10.99 8.35 -14.70
C TYR A 125 11.23 9.57 -13.81
N ASN A 126 10.14 10.19 -13.37
CA ASN A 126 10.20 11.15 -12.27
C ASN A 126 10.64 10.46 -10.98
N GLY A 127 11.07 11.26 -9.99
CA GLY A 127 11.55 10.73 -8.71
C GLY A 127 10.60 9.69 -8.12
N PHE A 128 11.12 8.51 -7.79
CA PHE A 128 10.34 7.39 -7.27
C PHE A 128 11.06 6.61 -6.19
N ILE A 129 10.28 5.88 -5.40
CA ILE A 129 10.73 4.75 -4.60
C ILE A 129 9.81 3.58 -4.95
N LEU A 130 10.40 2.46 -5.38
CA LEU A 130 9.73 1.24 -5.77
C LEU A 130 10.05 0.18 -4.71
N ILE A 131 9.02 -0.47 -4.19
CA ILE A 131 9.11 -1.73 -3.44
C ILE A 131 8.71 -2.84 -4.41
N ALA A 132 9.47 -3.92 -4.47
CA ALA A 132 9.14 -5.08 -5.29
C ALA A 132 9.71 -6.36 -4.65
N GLY A 133 9.02 -7.49 -4.86
CA GLY A 133 9.45 -8.79 -4.36
C GLY A 133 8.28 -9.72 -4.16
N ASP A 134 8.40 -10.58 -3.17
CA ASP A 134 7.38 -11.52 -2.72
C ASP A 134 7.32 -11.56 -1.18
N LEU A 135 6.61 -12.54 -0.61
CA LEU A 135 6.47 -12.68 0.84
C LEU A 135 7.78 -13.08 1.54
N GLU A 136 8.73 -13.70 0.83
CA GLU A 136 10.01 -14.15 1.39
C GLU A 136 11.08 -13.06 1.35
N ALA A 137 11.09 -12.26 0.28
CA ALA A 137 12.07 -11.20 0.11
C ALA A 137 11.47 -9.97 -0.60
N LEU A 138 11.37 -8.88 0.15
CA LEU A 138 11.10 -7.55 -0.39
C LEU A 138 12.38 -6.77 -0.60
N TYR A 139 12.40 -5.99 -1.68
CA TYR A 139 13.48 -5.10 -2.04
C TYR A 139 12.92 -3.71 -2.29
N TRP A 140 13.76 -2.70 -2.13
CA TRP A 140 13.43 -1.34 -2.53
C TRP A 140 14.51 -0.73 -3.42
N LEU A 141 14.09 0.17 -4.28
CA LEU A 141 14.93 0.94 -5.18
C LEU A 141 14.37 2.36 -5.30
N SER A 142 15.24 3.35 -5.26
CA SER A 142 14.90 4.71 -5.69
C SER A 142 15.88 5.17 -6.76
N ASN A 143 15.38 5.86 -7.79
CA ASN A 143 16.25 6.57 -8.74
C ASN A 143 16.96 7.80 -8.12
N ARG A 144 16.75 8.06 -6.82
CA ARG A 144 17.47 9.04 -6.00
C ARG A 144 18.19 8.39 -4.81
N GLY A 145 18.24 7.07 -4.77
CA GLY A 145 18.87 6.28 -3.71
C GLY A 145 20.21 5.66 -4.13
N PRO A 146 20.86 4.91 -3.22
CA PRO A 146 22.19 4.35 -3.44
C PRO A 146 22.20 3.11 -4.36
N GLY A 147 21.05 2.48 -4.60
CA GLY A 147 20.94 1.27 -5.40
C GLY A 147 19.77 0.40 -4.96
N VAL A 148 19.78 -0.87 -5.41
CA VAL A 148 18.85 -1.90 -4.97
C VAL A 148 19.27 -2.37 -3.58
N ALA A 149 18.31 -2.51 -2.66
CA ALA A 149 18.57 -3.03 -1.33
C ALA A 149 17.42 -3.91 -0.84
N ARG A 150 17.75 -5.01 -0.16
CA ARG A 150 16.77 -5.87 0.50
C ARG A 150 16.19 -5.16 1.72
N ILE A 151 14.89 -5.32 1.94
CA ILE A 151 14.18 -4.85 3.13
C ILE A 151 14.30 -5.95 4.20
N PRO A 152 14.88 -5.69 5.37
CA PRO A 152 14.95 -6.68 6.44
C PRO A 152 13.55 -6.95 7.04
N PRO A 153 13.37 -8.02 7.82
CA PRO A 153 12.17 -8.17 8.64
C PRO A 153 11.97 -6.99 9.60
N GLY A 154 10.72 -6.56 9.78
CA GLY A 154 10.35 -5.47 10.69
C GLY A 154 9.22 -4.58 10.17
N VAL A 155 8.95 -3.52 10.93
CA VAL A 155 8.00 -2.47 10.56
C VAL A 155 8.71 -1.36 9.78
N HIS A 156 8.14 -1.03 8.62
CA HIS A 156 8.72 -0.09 7.68
C HIS A 156 7.70 0.92 7.19
N GLY A 157 8.18 2.14 6.98
CA GLY A 157 7.38 3.23 6.44
C GLY A 157 8.05 3.83 5.22
N LEU A 158 7.25 4.04 4.18
CA LEU A 158 7.62 4.74 2.97
C LEU A 158 6.63 5.88 2.76
N SER A 159 7.15 7.08 2.56
CA SER A 159 6.34 8.19 2.05
C SER A 159 7.05 8.77 0.84
N ASN A 160 7.37 10.07 0.83
CA ASN A 160 7.93 10.74 -0.34
C ASN A 160 9.43 10.96 -0.29
N HIS A 161 10.15 10.05 0.36
CA HIS A 161 11.60 10.03 0.44
C HIS A 161 12.07 8.58 0.57
N LEU A 162 13.37 8.37 0.74
CA LEU A 162 13.97 7.04 0.95
C LEU A 162 13.28 6.27 2.09
N LEU A 163 13.36 4.94 2.01
CA LEU A 163 12.73 4.03 2.97
C LEU A 163 13.10 4.39 4.43
N ASN A 164 12.10 4.43 5.32
CA ASN A 164 12.25 4.79 6.72
C ASN A 164 12.84 6.18 7.00
N THR A 165 12.82 7.11 6.03
CA THR A 165 13.17 8.51 6.30
C THR A 165 12.31 9.03 7.46
N PRO A 166 12.91 9.62 8.52
CA PRO A 166 12.26 9.85 9.80
C PRO A 166 11.36 11.10 9.80
N TRP A 167 10.45 11.22 8.82
CA TRP A 167 9.44 12.25 8.80
C TRP A 167 8.39 12.01 9.90
N PRO A 168 7.75 13.08 10.44
CA PRO A 168 6.82 12.95 11.57
C PRO A 168 5.75 11.89 11.37
N LYS A 169 5.08 11.89 10.20
CA LYS A 169 4.07 10.87 9.88
C LYS A 169 4.62 9.45 9.84
N ILE A 170 5.84 9.25 9.34
CA ILE A 170 6.47 7.92 9.32
C ILE A 170 6.84 7.46 10.73
N LYS A 171 7.38 8.35 11.57
CA LYS A 171 7.68 8.02 12.98
C LYS A 171 6.42 7.61 13.72
N ARG A 172 5.38 8.45 13.69
CA ARG A 172 4.10 8.21 14.38
C ARG A 172 3.42 6.94 13.87
N SER A 173 3.34 6.77 12.55
CA SER A 173 2.67 5.61 11.95
C SER A 173 3.38 4.30 12.24
N LYS A 174 4.73 4.29 12.22
CA LYS A 174 5.51 3.10 12.57
C LYS A 174 5.32 2.71 14.03
N GLN A 175 5.41 3.67 14.95
CA GLN A 175 5.18 3.42 16.37
C GLN A 175 3.77 2.87 16.63
N ALA A 176 2.75 3.43 15.96
CA ALA A 176 1.38 2.95 16.08
C ALA A 176 1.21 1.51 15.54
N MET A 177 1.84 1.17 14.41
CA MET A 177 1.80 -0.20 13.89
C MET A 177 2.57 -1.17 14.78
N GLU A 178 3.74 -0.81 15.30
CA GLU A 178 4.49 -1.65 16.26
C GLU A 178 3.65 -1.95 17.51
N ALA A 179 3.00 -0.93 18.09
CA ALA A 179 2.09 -1.10 19.23
C ALA A 179 0.88 -1.99 18.89
N LEU A 180 0.32 -1.82 17.68
CA LEU A 180 -0.79 -2.62 17.18
C LEU A 180 -0.40 -4.11 17.09
N LEU A 181 0.76 -4.42 16.51
CA LEU A 181 1.24 -5.80 16.37
C LEU A 181 1.43 -6.48 17.73
N LEU A 182 2.04 -5.77 18.70
CA LEU A 182 2.19 -6.27 20.06
C LEU A 182 0.84 -6.59 20.70
N SER A 183 -0.15 -5.70 20.54
CA SER A 183 -1.49 -5.90 21.11
C SER A 183 -2.23 -7.12 20.54
N ILE A 184 -1.86 -7.55 19.32
CA ILE A 184 -2.48 -8.70 18.65
C ILE A 184 -1.78 -9.99 19.04
N GLU A 185 -0.45 -9.97 19.22
CA GLU A 185 0.32 -11.13 19.70
C GLU A 185 -0.04 -11.53 21.14
N GLU A 186 -0.52 -10.59 21.95
CA GLU A 186 -0.98 -10.82 23.32
C GLU A 186 -2.39 -11.46 23.42
N MET A 187 -3.12 -11.59 22.30
CA MET A 187 -4.42 -12.25 22.27
C MET A 187 -4.27 -13.79 22.27
N PRO A 188 -5.05 -14.55 23.08
CA PRO A 188 -4.95 -16.01 23.11
C PRO A 188 -5.30 -16.67 21.77
N ASP A 189 -4.65 -17.80 21.43
CA ASP A 189 -4.83 -18.56 20.16
C ASP A 189 -6.30 -18.82 19.77
N ASN A 190 -7.19 -18.94 20.76
CA ASN A 190 -8.62 -19.18 20.57
C ASN A 190 -9.39 -17.93 20.07
N ALA A 191 -8.76 -16.76 20.14
CA ALA A 191 -9.19 -15.48 19.57
C ALA A 191 -8.35 -15.09 18.34
N HIS A 192 -7.28 -15.83 18.03
CA HIS A 192 -6.61 -15.69 16.75
C HIS A 192 -7.52 -16.21 15.63
N PRO A 193 -7.52 -15.53 14.47
CA PRO A 193 -8.37 -15.88 13.34
C PRO A 193 -7.83 -17.12 12.63
N SER A 194 -7.92 -18.28 13.27
CA SER A 194 -7.49 -19.57 12.72
C SER A 194 -8.65 -20.41 12.19
N SER A 195 -9.88 -19.89 12.19
CA SER A 195 -11.02 -20.48 11.47
C SER A 195 -12.18 -19.48 11.31
N PRO A 196 -12.86 -19.44 10.14
CA PRO A 196 -14.07 -18.64 9.98
C PRO A 196 -15.16 -19.23 10.89
N THR A 197 -15.39 -18.60 12.04
CA THR A 197 -16.56 -18.92 12.85
C THR A 197 -17.77 -18.28 12.18
N LEU A 198 -18.62 -19.11 11.57
CA LEU A 198 -19.97 -18.73 11.15
C LEU A 198 -20.73 -18.25 12.41
N LEU A 199 -20.98 -16.95 12.50
CA LEU A 199 -21.89 -16.43 13.53
C LEU A 199 -23.31 -16.92 13.20
N PRO A 200 -24.07 -17.50 14.16
CA PRO A 200 -25.46 -17.81 13.95
C PRO A 200 -26.26 -16.51 13.81
N GLY A 201 -27.12 -16.46 12.79
CA GLY A 201 -27.98 -15.31 12.52
C GLY A 201 -28.80 -14.91 13.75
N GLY A 202 -28.64 -13.67 14.18
CA GLY A 202 -29.39 -13.05 15.25
C GLY A 202 -29.88 -11.68 14.80
N GLU A 203 -31.20 -11.55 14.70
CA GLU A 203 -31.94 -10.37 14.28
C GLU A 203 -31.66 -9.17 15.18
N GLY A 204 -31.39 -7.98 14.60
CA GLY A 204 -31.12 -6.80 15.43
C GLY A 204 -30.77 -5.50 14.71
N ARG A 205 -31.60 -5.09 13.74
CA ARG A 205 -31.87 -3.68 13.33
C ARG A 205 -30.68 -2.70 13.20
N PHE A 206 -30.19 -2.54 11.98
CA PHE A 206 -30.13 -1.25 11.26
C PHE A 206 -30.24 -1.53 9.75
N ALA A 207 -31.48 -1.56 9.24
CA ALA A 207 -31.79 -1.42 7.81
C ALA A 207 -31.54 0.05 7.41
N ALA A 208 -31.06 0.42 6.22
CA ALA A 208 -31.38 0.00 4.86
C ALA A 208 -30.16 0.32 3.96
N GLN A 209 -29.88 -0.31 2.81
CA GLN A 209 -30.72 -0.98 1.83
C GLN A 209 -29.80 -1.93 1.04
N MET A 210 -30.00 -3.24 1.21
CA MET A 210 -29.37 -4.30 0.42
C MET A 210 -30.31 -4.62 -0.75
N ASP A 211 -29.79 -4.55 -1.97
CA ASP A 211 -30.24 -5.43 -3.05
C ASP A 211 -29.12 -6.44 -3.33
N CYS A 212 -29.57 -7.67 -3.52
CA CYS A 212 -28.86 -8.93 -3.43
C CYS A 212 -27.97 -9.25 -4.65
N HIS A 213 -26.77 -9.82 -4.40
CA HIS A 213 -26.05 -10.73 -5.30
C HIS A 213 -24.97 -11.52 -4.48
N PRO A 214 -24.43 -12.65 -4.98
CA PRO A 214 -24.17 -13.86 -4.21
C PRO A 214 -22.82 -13.81 -3.48
N PHE A 215 -22.81 -13.37 -2.22
CA PHE A 215 -21.65 -13.35 -1.33
C PHE A 215 -21.65 -14.60 -0.44
N MET A 216 -21.09 -15.71 -0.90
CA MET A 216 -20.86 -16.93 -0.09
C MET A 216 -19.40 -17.42 -0.19
N GLN A 217 -18.44 -16.49 -0.28
CA GLN A 217 -16.98 -16.76 -0.25
C GLN A 217 -16.13 -15.70 0.51
N ASN A 218 -16.76 -14.70 1.16
CA ASN A 218 -16.09 -13.53 1.74
C ASN A 218 -16.29 -13.39 3.27
N SER A 219 -16.10 -14.45 4.05
CA SER A 219 -16.13 -14.32 5.51
C SER A 219 -14.80 -13.73 6.02
N ILE A 220 -14.85 -12.54 6.62
CA ILE A 220 -13.74 -11.94 7.37
C ILE A 220 -13.93 -12.34 8.83
N SER A 221 -12.88 -12.84 9.48
CA SER A 221 -12.94 -13.13 10.92
C SER A 221 -13.05 -11.85 11.75
N ALA A 222 -13.58 -11.95 12.98
CA ALA A 222 -13.68 -10.79 13.87
C ALA A 222 -12.30 -10.14 14.14
N GLY A 223 -11.25 -10.95 14.31
CA GLY A 223 -9.88 -10.48 14.53
C GLY A 223 -9.28 -9.77 13.30
N GLU A 224 -9.48 -10.30 12.09
CA GLU A 224 -9.05 -9.63 10.85
C GLU A 224 -9.80 -8.30 10.64
N ALA A 225 -11.10 -8.28 10.92
CA ALA A 225 -11.92 -7.08 10.81
C ALA A 225 -11.45 -6.00 11.80
N GLU A 226 -11.12 -6.37 13.04
CA GLU A 226 -10.57 -5.46 14.04
C GLU A 226 -9.20 -4.92 13.64
N LEU A 227 -8.29 -5.80 13.20
CA LEU A 227 -6.97 -5.42 12.69
C LEU A 227 -7.09 -4.44 11.51
N ALA A 228 -7.92 -4.77 10.52
CA ALA A 228 -8.16 -3.89 9.38
C ALA A 228 -8.76 -2.54 9.81
N ALA A 229 -9.70 -2.53 10.75
CA ALA A 229 -10.29 -1.30 11.28
C ALA A 229 -9.23 -0.40 11.94
N LYS A 230 -8.37 -0.96 12.80
CA LYS A 230 -7.27 -0.22 13.46
C LYS A 230 -6.24 0.32 12.45
N LEU A 231 -5.95 -0.43 11.38
CA LEU A 231 -5.07 0.05 10.30
C LEU A 231 -5.71 1.19 9.51
N PHE A 232 -7.02 1.11 9.23
CA PHE A 232 -7.73 2.22 8.59
C PHE A 232 -7.84 3.45 9.49
N GLU A 233 -7.99 3.28 10.80
CA GLU A 233 -7.95 4.37 11.76
C GLU A 233 -6.61 5.10 11.69
N LEU A 234 -5.50 4.36 11.69
CA LEU A 234 -4.15 4.92 11.48
C LEU A 234 -4.06 5.68 10.15
N LEU A 235 -4.54 5.09 9.05
CA LEU A 235 -4.54 5.74 7.73
C LEU A 235 -5.42 6.99 7.65
N SER A 236 -6.31 7.22 8.62
CA SER A 236 -7.20 8.37 8.67
C SER A 236 -6.63 9.58 9.44
N ASP A 237 -5.40 9.49 9.97
CA ASP A 237 -4.76 10.56 10.74
C ASP A 237 -4.56 11.85 9.90
N ARG A 238 -5.26 12.91 10.31
CA ARG A 238 -5.24 14.25 9.69
C ARG A 238 -4.34 15.24 10.44
N SER A 239 -3.60 14.79 11.43
CA SER A 239 -2.82 15.65 12.31
C SER A 239 -1.61 16.24 11.58
N GLU A 240 -1.57 17.57 11.49
CA GLU A 240 -0.40 18.28 10.99
C GLU A 240 0.79 18.10 11.96
N ALA A 241 2.01 18.11 11.42
CA ALA A 241 3.22 18.09 12.22
C ALA A 241 3.65 19.53 12.60
N PRO A 242 4.32 19.70 13.76
CA PRO A 242 4.92 20.98 14.13
C PRO A 242 5.91 21.48 13.07
N ASP A 243 5.97 22.81 12.88
CA ASP A 243 6.80 23.44 11.85
C ASP A 243 8.28 23.08 11.91
N ASP A 244 8.81 22.96 13.13
CA ASP A 244 10.21 22.63 13.42
C ASP A 244 10.54 21.16 13.16
N GLU A 245 9.52 20.30 13.01
CA GLU A 245 9.68 18.91 12.61
C GLU A 245 9.46 18.67 11.11
N LEU A 246 8.96 19.68 10.38
CA LEU A 246 8.70 19.56 8.95
C LEU A 246 10.01 19.45 8.16
N PRO A 247 10.07 18.58 7.14
CA PRO A 247 11.21 18.55 6.24
C PRO A 247 11.22 19.80 5.35
N ASP A 248 12.40 20.24 4.90
CA ASP A 248 12.53 21.20 3.81
C ASP A 248 12.77 20.44 2.49
N THR A 249 11.69 20.14 1.76
CA THR A 249 11.79 19.52 0.44
C THR A 249 11.75 20.51 -0.72
N GLY A 250 11.68 21.82 -0.41
CA GLY A 250 11.60 22.90 -1.39
C GLY A 250 10.20 23.31 -1.83
N VAL A 251 9.14 22.76 -1.25
CA VAL A 251 7.76 23.12 -1.61
C VAL A 251 7.21 24.32 -0.82
N GLY A 252 7.95 24.79 0.19
CA GLY A 252 7.58 25.88 1.09
C GLY A 252 6.81 25.41 2.33
N LEU A 253 6.92 26.17 3.43
CA LEU A 253 6.43 25.77 4.75
C LEU A 253 4.93 25.43 4.77
N GLN A 254 4.08 26.29 4.19
CA GLN A 254 2.64 26.06 4.16
C GLN A 254 2.30 24.72 3.51
N ARG A 255 2.95 24.39 2.39
CA ARG A 255 2.73 23.09 1.75
C ARG A 255 3.30 21.97 2.61
N GLU A 256 4.46 22.12 3.21
CA GLU A 256 4.97 21.07 4.11
C GLU A 256 3.97 20.74 5.24
N ARG A 257 3.25 21.73 5.79
CA ARG A 257 2.14 21.51 6.73
C ARG A 257 1.01 20.71 6.10
N GLU A 258 0.47 21.16 4.97
CA GLU A 258 -0.64 20.51 4.25
C GLU A 258 -0.33 19.05 3.86
N LEU A 259 0.97 18.75 3.68
CA LEU A 259 1.50 17.46 3.25
C LEU A 259 2.03 16.60 4.43
N SER A 260 1.98 17.12 5.65
CA SER A 260 2.44 16.41 6.85
C SER A 260 1.48 15.34 7.39
N PRO A 261 0.14 15.41 7.19
CA PRO A 261 -0.77 14.34 7.60
C PRO A 261 -0.55 13.00 6.87
N ILE A 262 -1.11 11.93 7.44
CA ILE A 262 -1.22 10.63 6.78
C ILE A 262 -2.38 10.66 5.78
N PHE A 263 -3.53 11.19 6.19
CA PHE A 263 -4.68 11.44 5.33
C PHE A 263 -4.70 12.91 4.89
N ILE A 264 -4.49 13.14 3.60
CA ILE A 264 -4.42 14.47 3.02
C ILE A 264 -5.80 14.88 2.54
N ASN A 265 -6.24 16.06 2.97
CA ASN A 265 -7.50 16.65 2.54
C ASN A 265 -7.26 18.02 1.90
N GLY A 266 -7.48 18.12 0.59
CA GLY A 266 -7.39 19.38 -0.13
C GLY A 266 -8.51 19.52 -1.16
N ASP A 267 -8.52 20.62 -1.90
CA ASP A 267 -9.62 20.94 -2.82
C ASP A 267 -9.55 20.16 -4.14
N ARG A 268 -8.35 20.10 -4.73
CA ARG A 268 -8.09 19.45 -6.03
C ARG A 268 -7.25 18.18 -5.93
N TYR A 269 -6.76 17.91 -4.72
CA TYR A 269 -5.76 16.90 -4.43
C TYR A 269 -5.96 16.38 -3.01
N GLY A 270 -5.79 15.08 -2.81
CA GLY A 270 -5.80 14.47 -1.48
C GLY A 270 -5.77 12.96 -1.54
N THR A 271 -5.96 12.31 -0.40
CA THR A 271 -6.05 10.85 -0.30
C THR A 271 -7.26 10.36 -1.11
N ARG A 272 -6.99 9.46 -2.06
CA ARG A 272 -7.96 8.93 -3.03
C ARG A 272 -8.30 7.48 -2.79
N ALA A 273 -7.35 6.72 -2.27
CA ALA A 273 -7.52 5.35 -1.87
C ALA A 273 -6.75 5.10 -0.57
N SER A 274 -7.40 4.45 0.39
CA SER A 274 -6.75 3.83 1.54
C SER A 274 -6.85 2.32 1.36
N THR A 275 -5.74 1.62 1.42
CA THR A 275 -5.65 0.18 1.22
C THR A 275 -5.14 -0.50 2.47
N VAL A 276 -5.81 -1.56 2.91
CA VAL A 276 -5.29 -2.54 3.87
C VAL A 276 -5.15 -3.87 3.16
N MET A 277 -3.97 -4.48 3.25
CA MET A 277 -3.70 -5.82 2.74
C MET A 277 -3.07 -6.66 3.84
N LEU A 278 -3.74 -7.75 4.21
CA LEU A 278 -3.25 -8.75 5.14
C LEU A 278 -2.95 -10.01 4.34
N VAL A 279 -1.75 -10.55 4.49
CA VAL A 279 -1.39 -11.86 3.95
C VAL A 279 -1.01 -12.75 5.12
N ASP A 280 -1.77 -13.81 5.33
CA ASP A 280 -1.48 -14.76 6.40
C ASP A 280 -0.41 -15.79 5.99
N LYS A 281 0.07 -16.55 6.97
CA LYS A 281 1.10 -17.59 6.77
C LYS A 281 0.64 -18.74 5.87
N ASP A 282 -0.67 -18.92 5.68
CA ASP A 282 -1.26 -19.98 4.86
C ASP A 282 -1.57 -19.47 3.44
N GLY A 283 -1.30 -18.20 3.16
CA GLY A 283 -1.41 -17.55 1.86
C GLY A 283 -2.78 -17.02 1.54
N ASP A 284 -3.66 -16.92 2.52
CA ASP A 284 -4.90 -16.18 2.32
C ASP A 284 -4.61 -14.69 2.39
N VAL A 285 -5.15 -13.96 1.43
CA VAL A 285 -5.04 -12.53 1.27
C VAL A 285 -6.39 -11.91 1.57
N LEU A 286 -6.43 -10.95 2.49
CA LEU A 286 -7.52 -10.00 2.63
C LEU A 286 -7.05 -8.64 2.11
N TYR A 287 -7.67 -8.16 1.03
CA TYR A 287 -7.39 -6.85 0.45
C TYR A 287 -8.64 -5.98 0.53
N ILE A 288 -8.55 -4.86 1.25
CA ILE A 288 -9.63 -3.90 1.40
C ILE A 288 -9.14 -2.53 0.91
N GLU A 289 -9.90 -1.90 0.04
CA GLU A 289 -9.62 -0.55 -0.45
C GLU A 289 -10.85 0.35 -0.30
N ARG A 290 -10.64 1.51 0.33
CA ARG A 290 -11.64 2.57 0.50
C ARG A 290 -11.32 3.73 -0.44
N GLY A 291 -12.28 4.09 -1.29
CA GLY A 291 -12.15 5.20 -2.23
C GLY A 291 -12.66 6.52 -1.65
N PHE A 292 -11.99 7.62 -1.97
CA PHE A 292 -12.33 8.97 -1.50
C PHE A 292 -12.30 10.01 -2.63
N GLY A 293 -13.20 10.99 -2.54
CA GLY A 293 -13.26 12.19 -3.37
C GLY A 293 -12.84 13.44 -2.62
N ALA A 294 -13.14 14.61 -3.20
CA ALA A 294 -12.85 15.91 -2.59
C ALA A 294 -13.44 16.02 -1.17
N GLY A 295 -12.71 16.66 -0.27
CA GLY A 295 -13.10 16.77 1.13
C GLY A 295 -12.97 15.47 1.93
N GLY A 296 -12.43 14.39 1.35
CA GLY A 296 -12.43 13.06 1.95
C GLY A 296 -13.80 12.36 1.88
N LYS A 297 -14.68 12.76 0.96
CA LYS A 297 -15.98 12.13 0.75
C LYS A 297 -15.79 10.64 0.37
N PRO A 298 -16.37 9.68 1.12
CA PRO A 298 -16.32 8.27 0.73
C PRO A 298 -17.00 8.03 -0.63
N LEU A 299 -16.37 7.23 -1.49
CA LEU A 299 -16.89 6.86 -2.82
C LEU A 299 -17.22 5.38 -2.95
N GLY A 300 -16.80 4.56 -2.00
CA GLY A 300 -17.04 3.13 -1.98
C GLY A 300 -15.93 2.39 -1.26
N GLU A 301 -16.19 1.10 -1.02
CA GLU A 301 -15.23 0.15 -0.46
C GLU A 301 -15.28 -1.11 -1.31
N VAL A 302 -14.11 -1.66 -1.61
CA VAL A 302 -13.97 -3.00 -2.18
C VAL A 302 -13.21 -3.85 -1.18
N ALA A 303 -13.71 -5.06 -0.92
CA ALA A 303 -13.08 -6.03 -0.04
C ALA A 303 -13.07 -7.38 -0.76
N THR A 304 -11.89 -7.94 -0.98
CA THR A 304 -11.71 -9.21 -1.67
C THR A 304 -10.82 -10.12 -0.85
N ARG A 305 -11.27 -11.38 -0.70
CA ARG A 305 -10.45 -12.47 -0.19
C ARG A 305 -10.04 -13.39 -1.33
N PHE A 306 -8.77 -13.78 -1.37
CA PHE A 306 -8.28 -14.80 -2.30
C PHE A 306 -7.07 -15.52 -1.73
N ARG A 307 -6.75 -16.70 -2.26
CA ARG A 307 -5.59 -17.49 -1.83
C ARG A 307 -4.48 -17.42 -2.87
N LEU A 308 -3.24 -17.35 -2.41
CA LEU A 308 -2.06 -17.45 -3.25
C LEU A 308 -1.87 -18.88 -3.78
N GLU A 309 -1.51 -19.02 -5.04
CA GLU A 309 -1.49 -20.28 -5.77
C GLU A 309 -0.24 -21.14 -5.50
N ASN A 310 0.87 -20.52 -5.06
CA ASN A 310 2.19 -21.17 -4.98
C ASN A 310 2.88 -21.02 -3.61
N LEU A 311 2.16 -21.08 -2.49
CA LEU A 311 2.81 -21.38 -1.22
C LEU A 311 3.16 -22.88 -1.18
N THR A 312 4.17 -23.27 -1.95
CA THR A 312 4.76 -24.59 -1.76
C THR A 312 5.35 -24.64 -0.36
N SER A 313 4.83 -25.55 0.46
CA SER A 313 5.38 -25.95 1.75
C SER A 313 6.88 -26.23 1.61
N SER A 314 7.73 -25.23 1.88
CA SER A 314 9.14 -25.47 2.11
C SER A 314 9.24 -26.18 3.47
N THR A 315 9.37 -27.50 3.37
CA THR A 315 9.91 -28.42 4.37
C THR A 315 10.44 -27.76 5.64
N MET A 316 9.65 -27.89 6.72
CA MET A 316 10.21 -27.92 8.08
C MET A 316 11.34 -28.96 8.12
N PRO A 317 12.52 -28.68 8.69
CA PRO A 317 13.56 -29.69 8.88
C PRO A 317 13.11 -30.63 10.00
N GLY A 318 12.25 -31.59 9.65
CA GLY A 318 11.87 -32.72 10.47
C GLY A 318 12.76 -33.92 10.17
N ASP A 319 13.68 -34.17 11.08
CA ASP A 319 13.99 -35.51 11.59
C ASP A 319 14.21 -36.63 10.53
N GLN A 320 15.37 -36.62 9.87
CA GLN A 320 15.89 -37.85 9.28
C GLN A 320 16.62 -38.66 10.35
N ALA A 321 15.87 -39.65 10.82
CA ALA A 321 16.23 -40.72 11.72
C ALA A 321 17.64 -41.30 11.53
N ALA A 322 18.23 -41.64 12.67
CA ALA A 322 19.20 -42.68 12.83
C ALA A 322 18.73 -43.99 12.19
N VAL A 323 19.45 -44.49 11.18
CA VAL A 323 19.76 -45.92 10.98
C VAL A 323 21.07 -45.99 10.21
N ARG A 324 22.17 -46.34 10.89
CA ARG A 324 23.28 -47.06 10.27
C ARG A 324 23.58 -48.26 11.15
N ALA A 325 23.32 -49.42 10.56
CA ALA A 325 23.93 -50.69 10.96
C ALA A 325 25.43 -50.67 10.67
#